data_AF-W7B1B7-F1
#
_entry.id   AF-W7B1B7-F1
#
_cell.length_a   1.000
_cell.length_b   1.000
_cell.length_c   1.000
_cell.angle_alpha   90.00
_cell.angle_beta   90.00
_cell.angle_gamma   90.00
#
_symmetry.space_group_name_H-M   'P 1'
#
loop_
_entity.id
_entity.type
_entity.pdbx_description
1 polymer ?
#
loop_
_entity_poly.entity_id
_entity_poly.type
_entity_poly.pdbx_seq_one_letter_code
_entity_poly.pdbx_strand_id
1 'polypeptide(L)'
;MEAFIPNHLFNAIMRHAKQVWDAERSVNDLQIKKEFAFYSLSKAESLFEQLNQEQAALLKPLTEIKNEQDFEKFQESLTPYIYPFPSISEAQLKKMFKKNKKNCIPQSLQTKNVNNSLI
;
A
#
# COMPACT_ATOMS: atom_id res chain seq x y z
N MET A 1 -0.41 -16.26 -5.59
CA MET A 1 -0.80 -15.01 -6.28
C MET A 1 0.43 -14.15 -6.49
N GLU A 2 0.50 -13.46 -7.61
CA GLU A 2 1.56 -12.49 -7.89
C GLU A 2 1.23 -11.12 -7.26
N ALA A 3 2.26 -10.31 -7.01
CA ALA A 3 2.05 -8.93 -6.56
C ALA A 3 1.36 -8.13 -7.67
N PHE A 4 0.27 -7.45 -7.32
CA PHE A 4 -0.54 -6.69 -8.28
C PHE A 4 -0.87 -5.28 -7.79
N ILE A 5 -0.53 -4.93 -6.56
CA ILE A 5 -0.87 -3.66 -5.95
C ILE A 5 0.31 -2.70 -6.07
N PRO A 6 0.23 -1.63 -6.89
CA PRO A 6 1.18 -0.54 -6.85
C PRO A 6 1.11 0.19 -5.50
N ASN A 7 2.26 0.70 -5.04
CA ASN A 7 2.35 1.41 -3.76
C ASN A 7 1.34 2.59 -3.65
N HIS A 8 1.09 3.32 -4.74
CA HIS A 8 0.11 4.42 -4.73
C HIS A 8 -1.33 3.93 -4.50
N LEU A 9 -1.71 2.77 -5.07
CA LEU A 9 -3.02 2.16 -4.83
C LEU A 9 -3.13 1.63 -3.40
N PHE A 10 -2.07 0.97 -2.91
CA PHE A 10 -2.01 0.52 -1.52
C PHE A 10 -2.24 1.68 -0.54
N ASN A 11 -1.54 2.80 -0.72
CA ASN A 11 -1.71 3.98 0.14
C ASN A 11 -3.11 4.59 0.04
N ALA A 12 -3.73 4.57 -1.13
CA ALA A 12 -5.12 5.03 -1.30
C ALA A 12 -6.10 4.12 -0.53
N ILE A 13 -5.92 2.81 -0.60
CA ILE A 13 -6.73 1.82 0.14
C ILE A 13 -6.54 2.02 1.64
N MET A 14 -5.30 2.16 2.12
CA MET A 14 -5.00 2.41 3.53
C MET A 14 -5.63 3.70 4.04
N ARG A 15 -5.66 4.76 3.21
CA ARG A 15 -6.36 6.01 3.55
C ARG A 15 -7.86 5.79 3.72
N HIS A 16 -8.49 5.01 2.83
CA HIS A 16 -9.92 4.70 2.94
C HIS A 16 -10.21 3.81 4.16
N ALA A 17 -9.39 2.81 4.43
CA ALA A 17 -9.49 1.98 5.63
C ALA A 17 -9.37 2.81 6.92
N LYS A 18 -8.44 3.78 6.95
CA LYS A 18 -8.31 4.71 8.07
C LYS A 18 -9.55 5.57 8.25
N GLN A 19 -10.12 6.08 7.14
CA GLN A 19 -11.35 6.86 7.20
C GLN A 19 -12.53 6.04 7.75
N VAL A 20 -12.62 4.75 7.41
CA VAL A 20 -13.64 3.85 7.96
C VAL A 20 -13.45 3.68 9.46
N TRP A 21 -12.21 3.47 9.91
CA TRP A 21 -11.89 3.39 11.34
C TRP A 21 -12.20 4.70 12.09
N ASP A 22 -11.86 5.86 11.52
CA ASP A 22 -12.18 7.17 12.10
C ASP A 22 -13.70 7.42 12.14
N ALA A 23 -14.43 6.97 11.11
CA ALA A 23 -15.89 7.03 11.05
C ALA A 23 -16.56 6.15 12.11
N GLU A 24 -16.01 4.96 12.39
CA GLU A 24 -16.50 4.08 13.46
C GLU A 24 -16.46 4.75 14.85
N ARG A 25 -15.45 5.60 15.10
CA ARG A 25 -15.31 6.32 16.37
C ARG A 25 -16.14 7.61 16.44
N SER A 26 -16.33 8.29 15.32
CA SER A 26 -16.96 9.62 15.27
C SER A 26 -18.47 9.59 15.00
N VAL A 27 -18.96 8.60 14.27
CA VAL A 27 -20.37 8.47 13.88
C VAL A 27 -21.10 7.56 14.85
N ASN A 28 -22.33 7.92 15.24
CA ASN A 28 -23.15 7.09 16.14
C ASN A 28 -24.12 6.16 15.38
N ASP A 29 -24.54 6.53 14.17
CA ASP A 29 -25.49 5.76 13.36
C ASP A 29 -24.82 4.55 12.69
N LEU A 30 -25.36 3.37 12.96
CA LEU A 30 -24.91 2.09 12.39
C LEU A 30 -25.17 1.98 10.88
N GLN A 31 -26.23 2.61 10.35
CA GLN A 31 -26.51 2.57 8.92
C GLN A 31 -25.47 3.38 8.15
N ILE A 32 -25.18 4.59 8.62
CA ILE A 32 -24.17 5.47 8.00
C ILE A 32 -22.80 4.81 8.02
N LYS A 33 -22.42 4.15 9.12
CA LYS A 33 -21.16 3.38 9.21
C LYS A 33 -21.07 2.30 8.13
N LYS A 34 -22.12 1.49 7.99
CA LYS A 34 -22.17 0.42 6.98
C LYS A 34 -22.11 0.98 5.57
N GLU A 35 -22.91 2.00 5.27
CA GLU A 35 -22.92 2.66 3.96
C GLU A 35 -21.55 3.25 3.63
N PHE A 36 -20.91 3.93 4.58
CA PHE A 36 -19.58 4.49 4.39
C PHE A 36 -18.51 3.42 4.17
N ALA A 37 -18.60 2.29 4.88
CA ALA A 37 -17.74 1.14 4.68
C ALA A 37 -17.89 0.55 3.28
N PHE A 38 -19.13 0.32 2.81
CA PHE A 38 -19.40 -0.15 1.45
C PHE A 38 -18.96 0.86 0.38
N TYR A 39 -19.18 2.15 0.61
CA TYR A 39 -18.69 3.22 -0.27
C TYR A 39 -17.17 3.18 -0.38
N SER A 40 -16.47 3.03 0.75
CA SER A 40 -15.01 2.95 0.80
C SER A 40 -14.48 1.71 0.08
N LEU A 41 -15.17 0.56 0.22
CA LEU A 41 -14.85 -0.66 -0.53
C LEU A 41 -15.04 -0.45 -2.03
N SER A 42 -16.19 0.06 -2.46
CA SER A 42 -16.45 0.33 -3.88
C SER A 42 -15.45 1.32 -4.46
N LYS A 43 -15.04 2.33 -3.67
CA LYS A 43 -14.01 3.28 -4.09
C LYS A 43 -12.67 2.60 -4.25
N ALA A 44 -12.28 1.72 -3.32
CA ALA A 44 -11.05 0.93 -3.41
C ALA A 44 -11.06 0.00 -4.62
N GLU A 45 -12.18 -0.67 -4.92
CA GLU A 45 -12.33 -1.51 -6.10
C GLU A 45 -12.23 -0.70 -7.40
N SER A 46 -12.84 0.49 -7.45
CA SER A 46 -12.81 1.37 -8.62
C SER A 46 -11.43 1.90 -8.99
N LEU A 47 -10.44 1.79 -8.08
CA LEU A 47 -9.06 2.18 -8.36
C LEU A 47 -8.33 1.19 -9.26
N PHE A 48 -8.86 -0.03 -9.40
CA PHE A 48 -8.28 -1.07 -10.24
C PHE A 48 -9.07 -1.15 -11.55
N GLU A 49 -8.36 -1.10 -12.68
CA GLU A 49 -8.98 -1.23 -14.01
C GLU A 49 -9.48 -2.65 -14.28
N GLN A 50 -8.81 -3.66 -13.71
CA GLN A 50 -9.20 -5.06 -13.76
C GLN A 50 -8.93 -5.71 -12.40
N LEU A 51 -9.99 -6.18 -11.74
CA LEU A 51 -9.92 -6.92 -10.48
C LEU A 51 -10.37 -8.35 -10.72
N ASN A 52 -9.54 -9.31 -10.31
CA ASN A 52 -9.94 -10.70 -10.27
C ASN A 52 -10.81 -10.97 -9.03
N GLN A 53 -11.68 -11.99 -9.07
CA GLN A 53 -12.59 -12.28 -7.94
C GLN A 53 -11.83 -12.52 -6.62
N GLU A 54 -10.70 -13.20 -6.70
CA GLU A 54 -9.86 -13.47 -5.53
C GLU A 54 -9.18 -12.19 -4.99
N GLN A 55 -8.85 -11.23 -5.86
CA GLN A 55 -8.28 -9.94 -5.46
C GLN A 55 -9.35 -9.04 -4.81
N ALA A 56 -10.57 -9.05 -5.35
CA ALA A 56 -11.70 -8.35 -4.73
C ALA A 56 -12.02 -8.92 -3.34
N ALA A 57 -11.86 -10.23 -3.15
CA ALA A 57 -12.01 -10.87 -1.84
C ALA A 57 -10.99 -10.35 -0.79
N LEU A 58 -9.79 -9.95 -1.21
CA LEU A 58 -8.78 -9.35 -0.32
C LEU A 58 -9.17 -7.94 0.16
N LEU A 59 -10.06 -7.24 -0.56
CA LEU A 59 -10.52 -5.91 -0.19
C LEU A 59 -11.74 -5.94 0.74
N LYS A 60 -12.52 -7.02 0.75
CA LYS A 60 -13.72 -7.18 1.61
C LYS A 60 -13.49 -6.89 3.09
N PRO A 61 -12.36 -7.29 3.72
CA PRO A 61 -12.11 -7.00 5.13
C PRO A 61 -12.10 -5.50 5.46
N LEU A 62 -11.96 -4.62 4.45
CA LEU A 62 -12.09 -3.17 4.63
C LEU A 62 -13.43 -2.75 5.25
N THR A 63 -14.51 -3.51 4.97
CA THR A 63 -15.83 -3.24 5.56
C THR A 63 -15.99 -3.69 7.01
N GLU A 64 -15.06 -4.50 7.50
CA GLU A 64 -15.10 -5.11 8.84
C GLU A 64 -14.18 -4.41 9.84
N ILE A 65 -13.45 -3.37 9.40
CA ILE A 65 -12.53 -2.61 10.24
C ILE A 65 -13.30 -1.82 11.29
N LYS A 66 -13.28 -2.31 12.53
CA LYS A 66 -13.88 -1.64 13.69
C LYS A 66 -12.85 -1.20 14.72
N ASN A 67 -11.77 -1.98 14.84
CA ASN A 67 -10.72 -1.73 15.81
C ASN A 67 -9.36 -1.56 15.11
N GLU A 68 -8.40 -1.03 15.86
CA GLU A 68 -7.02 -0.88 15.41
C GLU A 68 -6.39 -2.23 15.01
N GLN A 69 -6.69 -3.29 15.76
CA GLN A 69 -6.25 -4.65 15.43
C GLN A 69 -6.76 -5.15 14.07
N ASP A 70 -7.97 -4.75 13.67
CA ASP A 70 -8.55 -5.15 12.39
C ASP A 70 -7.87 -4.39 11.23
N PHE A 71 -7.52 -3.13 11.48
CA PHE A 71 -6.75 -2.31 10.55
C PHE A 71 -5.33 -2.86 10.34
N GLU A 72 -4.63 -3.24 11.40
CA GLU A 72 -3.30 -3.83 11.32
C GLU A 72 -3.32 -5.17 10.55
N LYS A 73 -4.26 -6.06 10.88
CA LYS A 73 -4.45 -7.33 10.15
C LYS A 73 -4.73 -7.10 8.67
N PHE A 74 -5.54 -6.10 8.35
CA PHE A 74 -5.81 -5.75 6.96
C PHE A 74 -4.54 -5.29 6.24
N GLN A 75 -3.74 -4.43 6.87
CA GLN A 75 -2.46 -3.99 6.32
C GLN A 75 -1.49 -5.17 6.09
N GLU A 76 -1.36 -6.06 7.08
CA GLU A 76 -0.51 -7.25 6.98
C GLU A 76 -0.96 -8.19 5.86
N SER A 77 -2.28 -8.36 5.69
CA SER A 77 -2.84 -9.20 4.62
C SER A 77 -2.52 -8.70 3.22
N LEU A 78 -2.38 -7.38 3.04
CA LEU A 78 -2.12 -6.74 1.74
C LEU A 78 -0.63 -6.55 1.43
N THR A 79 0.21 -6.47 2.47
CA THR A 79 1.67 -6.31 2.35
C THR A 79 2.35 -7.28 1.36
N PRO A 80 2.04 -8.59 1.32
CA PRO A 80 2.69 -9.51 0.39
C PRO A 80 2.30 -9.31 -1.09
N TYR A 81 1.24 -8.54 -1.37
CA TYR A 81 0.74 -8.31 -2.74
C TYR A 81 1.20 -6.97 -3.34
N ILE A 82 2.03 -6.21 -2.61
CA ILE A 82 2.57 -4.92 -3.05
C ILE A 82 3.75 -5.14 -3.99
N TYR A 83 3.80 -4.38 -5.10
CA TYR A 83 4.98 -4.37 -5.96
C TYR A 83 6.21 -3.87 -5.19
N PRO A 84 7.29 -4.67 -5.10
CA PRO A 84 8.53 -4.21 -4.50
C PRO A 84 9.08 -3.04 -5.31
N PHE A 85 9.57 -2.02 -4.61
CA PHE A 85 10.16 -0.87 -5.28
C PHE A 85 11.43 -1.32 -6.03
N PRO A 86 11.58 -1.00 -7.33
CA PRO A 86 12.73 -1.45 -8.09
C PRO A 86 14.01 -0.79 -7.58
N SER A 87 14.99 -1.61 -7.18
CA SER A 87 16.31 -1.15 -6.80
C SER A 87 17.08 -0.69 -8.05
N ILE A 88 17.40 0.60 -8.14
CA ILE A 88 18.16 1.17 -9.26
C ILE A 88 19.65 1.13 -8.89
N SER A 89 20.47 0.47 -9.71
CA SER A 89 21.93 0.48 -9.55
C SER A 89 22.52 1.87 -9.84
N GLU A 90 23.60 2.25 -9.15
CA GLU A 90 24.34 3.50 -9.40
C GLU A 90 24.72 3.68 -10.87
N ALA A 91 25.01 2.59 -11.59
CA ALA A 91 25.35 2.62 -13.02
C ALA A 91 24.14 3.02 -13.89
N GLN A 92 22.94 2.52 -13.59
CA GLN A 92 21.71 2.89 -14.27
C GLN A 92 21.32 4.33 -13.93
N LEU A 93 21.51 4.74 -12.69
CA LEU A 93 21.22 6.10 -12.21
C LEU A 93 22.16 7.13 -12.85
N LYS A 94 23.47 6.84 -12.96
CA LYS A 94 24.45 7.68 -13.71
C LYS A 94 24.09 7.80 -15.19
N LYS A 95 23.51 6.76 -15.80
CA LYS A 95 23.06 6.79 -17.21
C LYS A 95 21.80 7.62 -17.41
N MET A 96 20.87 7.62 -16.43
CA MET A 96 19.67 8.47 -16.45
C MET A 96 20.01 9.95 -16.20
N PHE A 97 21.06 10.23 -15.42
CA PHE A 97 21.52 11.60 -15.10
C PHE A 97 22.89 11.93 -15.71
N LYS A 98 23.02 11.80 -17.04
CA LYS A 98 24.29 11.99 -17.78
C LYS A 98 25.05 13.31 -17.52
N LYS A 99 24.40 14.36 -17.01
CA LYS A 99 24.98 15.71 -16.94
C LYS A 99 25.19 16.28 -15.53
N ASN A 100 24.84 15.55 -14.47
CA ASN A 100 24.95 16.07 -13.09
C ASN A 100 26.11 15.39 -12.34
N LYS A 101 27.19 16.14 -12.10
CA LYS A 101 28.42 15.65 -11.45
C LYS A 101 28.32 15.47 -9.92
N LYS A 102 27.17 15.72 -9.29
CA LYS A 102 26.93 15.55 -7.84
C LYS A 102 25.50 15.07 -7.59
N ASN A 103 25.20 13.82 -7.90
CA ASN A 103 23.92 13.22 -7.49
C ASN A 103 24.06 12.70 -6.07
N CYS A 104 23.55 13.46 -5.08
CA CYS A 104 23.20 12.89 -3.80
C CYS A 104 22.11 11.84 -4.04
N ILE A 105 22.47 10.56 -3.95
CA ILE A 105 21.49 9.47 -3.99
C ILE A 105 20.73 9.53 -2.66
N PRO A 106 19.39 9.73 -2.67
CA PRO A 106 18.62 9.65 -1.43
C PRO A 106 18.77 8.23 -0.86
N GLN A 107 19.01 8.13 0.46
CA GLN A 107 19.33 6.87 1.15
C GLN A 107 18.31 5.76 0.90
N SER A 108 17.07 6.09 0.52
CA SER A 108 16.00 5.13 0.19
C SER A 108 16.22 4.34 -1.10
N LEU A 109 17.20 4.69 -1.93
CA LEU A 109 17.55 3.99 -3.17
C LEU A 109 18.84 3.15 -3.04
N GLN A 110 19.49 3.16 -1.87
CA GLN A 110 20.76 2.48 -1.67
C GLN A 110 20.52 1.03 -1.24
N THR A 111 21.07 0.07 -1.98
CA THR A 111 21.25 -1.29 -1.49
C THR A 111 22.22 -1.25 -0.32
N LYS A 112 21.78 -1.61 0.90
CA LYS A 112 22.72 -2.00 1.96
C LYS A 112 23.47 -3.23 1.44
N ASN A 113 24.67 -3.01 0.93
CA ASN A 113 25.59 -4.08 0.57
C ASN A 113 26.08 -4.69 1.89
N VAL A 114 25.30 -5.63 2.43
CA VAL A 114 25.72 -6.46 3.57
C VAL A 114 26.67 -7.50 3.00
N ASN A 115 27.92 -7.11 2.75
CA ASN A 115 29.04 -8.03 2.46
C ASN A 115 30.38 -7.29 2.64
N ASN A 116 30.80 -7.16 3.91
CA ASN A 116 32.16 -7.06 4.44
C ASN A 116 32.05 -6.64 5.91
N SER A 117 32.61 -7.27 6.93
CA SER A 117 33.62 -8.33 7.05
C SER A 117 33.52 -8.87 8.49
N LEU A 118 34.27 -9.95 8.76
CA LEU A 118 34.91 -10.41 10.01
C LEU A 118 34.73 -11.94 10.03
N ILE A 119 35.72 -12.78 9.66
CA ILE A 119 37.06 -12.93 10.27
C ILE A 119 37.03 -12.61 11.76
#